data_AF-W1YPR4-F1
#
_entry.id   AF-W1YPR4-F1
#
_cell.length_a   1.000
_cell.length_b   1.000
_cell.length_c   1.000
_cell.angle_alpha   90.00
_cell.angle_beta   90.00
_cell.angle_gamma   90.00
#
_symmetry.space_group_name_H-M   'P 1'
#
loop_
_entity.id
_entity.type
_entity.pdbx_description
1 polymer ?
#
loop_
_entity_poly.entity_id
_entity_poly.type
_entity_poly.pdbx_seq_one_letter_code
_entity_poly.pdbx_strand_id
1 'polypeptide(L)' 'SDKTKKRPAYLQMVADYEAGLLDAIVCYDLDRLTRQPRELEDWIDRAESRGLLLVTANGDADLSTDGGQPHPSA' A
#
# COMPACT_ATOMS: atom_id res chain seq x y z
N SER A 1 7.60 13.09 -16.75
CA SER A 1 6.39 12.51 -16.12
C SER A 1 5.47 13.62 -15.69
N ASP A 2 4.27 13.69 -16.28
CA ASP A 2 3.29 14.76 -16.03
C ASP A 2 2.78 14.70 -14.57
N LYS A 3 3.30 15.61 -13.73
CA LYS A 3 2.98 15.70 -12.28
C LYS A 3 1.52 16.13 -12.02
N THR A 4 0.81 16.58 -13.05
CA THR A 4 -0.54 17.14 -13.00
C THR A 4 -1.64 16.13 -13.38
N LYS A 5 -1.28 14.97 -13.92
CA LYS A 5 -2.26 13.96 -14.31
C LYS A 5 -2.86 13.31 -13.05
N LYS A 6 -4.04 13.80 -12.65
CA LYS A 6 -4.85 13.20 -11.57
C LYS A 6 -4.96 11.69 -11.83
N ARG A 7 -4.64 10.88 -10.81
CA ARG A 7 -4.79 9.42 -10.84
C ARG A 7 -6.08 9.06 -10.12
N PRO A 8 -7.26 9.17 -10.77
CA PRO A 8 -8.53 8.91 -10.10
C PRO A 8 -8.58 7.50 -9.51
N ALA A 9 -8.02 6.51 -10.20
CA ALA A 9 -7.94 5.13 -9.69
C ALA A 9 -7.07 4.99 -8.43
N TYR A 10 -5.98 5.77 -8.31
CA TYR A 10 -5.14 5.75 -7.10
C TYR A 10 -5.86 6.40 -5.92
N LEU A 11 -6.50 7.54 -6.15
CA LEU A 11 -7.29 8.20 -5.11
C LEU A 11 -8.49 7.35 -4.67
N GLN A 12 -9.12 6.65 -5.61
CA GLN A 12 -10.18 5.70 -5.29
C GLN A 12 -9.66 4.55 -4.44
N MET A 13 -8.50 3.95 -4.78
CA MET A 13 -7.87 2.90 -3.98
C MET A 13 -7.55 3.37 -2.55
N VAL A 14 -7.07 4.60 -2.38
CA VAL A 14 -6.87 5.19 -1.04
C VAL A 14 -8.21 5.34 -0.32
N ALA A 15 -9.25 5.84 -0.99
CA ALA A 15 -10.57 5.99 -0.38
C ALA A 15 -11.21 4.64 0.00
N ASP A 16 -11.06 3.62 -0.84
CA ASP A 16 -11.55 2.26 -0.60
C ASP A 16 -10.83 1.64 0.61
N TYR A 17 -9.52 1.87 0.73
CA TYR A 17 -8.75 1.50 1.94
C TYR A 17 -9.24 2.21 3.19
N GLU A 18 -9.39 3.55 3.14
CA GLU A 18 -9.87 4.31 4.31
C GLU A 18 -11.30 3.94 4.71
N ALA A 19 -12.11 3.50 3.74
CA ALA A 19 -13.45 2.97 3.96
C ALA A 19 -13.45 1.51 4.49
N GLY A 20 -12.30 0.85 4.59
CA GLY A 20 -12.18 -0.55 5.01
C GLY A 20 -12.73 -1.54 3.99
N LEU A 21 -12.76 -1.18 2.71
CA LEU A 21 -13.21 -2.05 1.60
C LEU A 21 -12.09 -2.95 1.08
N LEU A 22 -10.84 -2.64 1.43
CA LEU A 22 -9.67 -3.45 1.09
C LEU A 22 -8.66 -3.46 2.23
N ASP A 23 -8.07 -4.63 2.44
CA ASP A 23 -7.05 -4.89 3.48
C ASP A 23 -5.73 -5.36 2.85
N ALA A 24 -5.67 -5.43 1.51
CA ALA A 24 -4.49 -5.86 0.76
C ALA A 24 -4.35 -5.12 -0.57
N ILE A 25 -3.12 -4.79 -0.94
CA ILE A 25 -2.75 -4.16 -2.21
C ILE A 25 -1.59 -4.96 -2.81
N VAL A 26 -1.78 -5.43 -4.04
CA VAL A 26 -0.74 -6.08 -4.83
C VAL A 26 -0.30 -5.11 -5.93
N CYS A 27 0.99 -4.78 -5.98
CA CYS A 27 1.55 -3.88 -6.99
C CYS A 27 2.74 -4.51 -7.71
N TYR A 28 3.10 -4.06 -8.90
CA TYR A 28 4.28 -4.62 -9.58
C TYR A 28 5.59 -3.98 -9.10
N ASP A 29 5.57 -2.65 -8.92
CA ASP A 29 6.66 -1.84 -8.38
C ASP A 29 6.08 -0.80 -7.42
N LEU A 30 6.66 -0.65 -6.22
CA LEU A 30 6.29 0.41 -5.28
C LEU A 30 6.55 1.80 -5.86
N ASP A 31 7.64 1.99 -6.60
CA ASP A 31 7.97 3.27 -7.29
C ASP A 31 6.92 3.65 -8.36
N ARG A 32 6.16 2.67 -8.88
CA ARG A 32 5.03 2.93 -9.79
C ARG A 32 3.73 3.18 -9.03
N LEU A 33 3.58 2.57 -7.86
CA LEU A 33 2.44 2.79 -6.97
C LEU A 33 2.48 4.20 -6.39
N THR A 34 3.64 4.62 -5.87
CA THR A 34 3.89 5.88 -5.18
C THR A 34 4.84 6.74 -6.00
N ARG A 35 4.51 8.01 -6.25
CA ARG A 35 5.38 8.95 -6.99
C ARG A 35 6.20 9.85 -6.09
N GLN A 36 5.91 9.82 -4.79
CA GLN A 36 6.59 10.62 -3.78
C GLN A 36 6.95 9.71 -2.60
N PRO A 37 8.14 9.88 -1.99
CA PRO A 37 8.53 9.12 -0.80
C PRO A 37 7.48 9.16 0.31
N ARG A 38 6.82 10.32 0.48
CA ARG A 38 5.75 10.50 1.47
C ARG A 38 4.53 9.61 1.23
N GLU A 39 4.17 9.33 -0.03
CA GLU A 39 3.08 8.41 -0.31
C GLU A 39 3.44 6.98 0.11
N LEU A 40 4.72 6.59 0.00
CA LEU A 40 5.22 5.30 0.45
C LEU A 40 5.23 5.21 1.98
N GLU A 41 5.71 6.25 2.66
CA GLU A 41 5.64 6.37 4.12
C GLU A 41 4.19 6.22 4.61
N ASP A 42 3.24 6.91 3.98
CA ASP A 42 1.82 6.78 4.36
C ASP A 42 1.27 5.36 4.13
N TRP A 43 1.83 4.56 3.22
CA TRP A 43 1.44 3.15 3.04
C TRP A 43 2.11 2.21 4.04
N ILE A 44 3.36 2.50 4.42
CA ILE A 44 4.07 1.79 5.49
C ILE A 44 3.33 2.00 6.81
N ASP A 45 3.00 3.24 7.17
CA ASP A 45 2.24 3.56 8.38
C ASP A 45 0.89 2.82 8.42
N ARG A 46 0.23 2.68 7.26
CA ARG A 46 -1.02 1.93 7.12
C ARG A 46 -0.83 0.42 7.30
N ALA A 47 0.24 -0.14 6.75
CA ALA A 47 0.62 -1.53 6.95
C ALA A 47 0.86 -1.83 8.44
N GLU A 48 1.63 -0.98 9.12
CA GLU A 48 1.97 -1.16 10.53
C GLU A 48 0.80 -0.91 11.48
N SER A 49 -0.01 0.13 11.22
CA SER A 49 -1.07 0.55 12.14
C SER A 49 -2.38 -0.21 11.98
N ARG A 50 -2.70 -0.67 10.77
CA ARG A 50 -3.99 -1.32 10.46
C ARG A 50 -3.84 -2.72 9.86
N GLY A 51 -2.62 -3.20 9.64
CA GLY A 51 -2.37 -4.53 9.08
C GLY A 51 -2.61 -4.62 7.58
N LEU A 52 -2.49 -3.51 6.85
CA LEU A 52 -2.58 -3.53 5.38
C LEU A 52 -1.48 -4.42 4.79
N LEU A 53 -1.89 -5.42 3.99
CA LEU A 53 -0.97 -6.26 3.24
C LEU A 53 -0.55 -5.56 1.94
N LEU A 54 0.60 -4.89 1.93
CA LEU A 54 1.17 -4.33 0.70
C LEU A 54 2.30 -5.24 0.18
N VAL A 55 2.07 -5.86 -0.98
CA VAL A 55 3.02 -6.81 -1.58
C VAL A 55 3.33 -6.46 -3.02
N THR A 56 4.56 -6.72 -3.44
CA THR A 56 4.91 -6.66 -4.86
C THR A 56 4.65 -7.98 -5.57
N ALA A 57 4.28 -7.95 -6.86
CA ALA A 57 3.98 -9.14 -7.66
C ALA A 57 5.18 -10.09 -7.79
N ASN A 58 6.38 -9.56 -7.60
CA ASN A 58 7.62 -10.32 -7.59
C ASN A 58 8.01 -10.81 -6.17
N GLY A 59 7.29 -10.38 -5.12
CA GLY A 59 7.57 -10.70 -3.72
C GLY A 59 8.81 -9.99 -3.13
N ASP A 60 9.39 -9.03 -3.87
CA ASP A 60 10.63 -8.34 -3.50
C ASP A 60 10.42 -7.32 -2.37
N ALA A 61 9.20 -6.79 -2.25
CA ALA A 61 8.82 -5.90 -1.16
C ALA A 61 7.49 -6.36 -0.60
N ASP A 62 7.54 -6.81 0.65
CA ASP A 62 6.41 -7.22 1.45
C ASP A 62 6.44 -6.39 2.74
N LEU A 63 5.54 -5.40 2.82
CA LEU A 63 5.46 -4.55 4.02
C LEU A 63 4.70 -5.22 5.17
N SER A 64 4.13 -6.41 4.95
CA SER A 64 3.47 -7.19 6.00
C SER A 64 4.46 -7.96 6.87
N THR A 65 5.67 -8.20 6.37
CA THR A 65 6.68 -9.03 7.01
C THR A 65 7.76 -8.20 7.73
N ASP A 66 8.00 -6.94 7.30
CA ASP A 66 9.05 -6.09 7.89
C ASP A 66 8.62 -5.46 9.23
N GLY A 67 7.34 -5.09 9.38
CA GLY A 67 6.74 -4.65 10.64
C GLY A 67 6.17 -5.83 11.42
N GLY A 68 7.02 -6.54 12.17
CA GLY A 68 6.67 -7.79 12.86
C GLY A 68 5.35 -7.75 13.65
N GLN A 69 4.31 -8.36 13.10
CA GLN A 69 3.25 -8.97 13.89
C GLN A 69 2.76 -10.26 13.21
N PRO A 70 2.90 -11.44 13.83
CA PRO A 70 2.27 -12.65 13.31
C PRO A 70 0.75 -12.44 13.38
N HIS A 71 0.11 -12.56 12.22
CA HIS A 71 -1.32 -12.80 12.08
C HIS A 71 -1.84 -13.74 13.20
N PRO A 72 -2.76 -13.31 14.07
CA PRO A 72 -3.49 -14.27 14.87
C PRO A 72 -4.41 -15.02 13.92
N SER A 73 -4.03 -16.26 13.63
CA SER A 73 -4.90 -17.22 12.96
C SER A 73 -6.14 -17.40 13.83
N ALA A 74 -7.31 -17.05 13.31
CA ALA A 74 -8.60 -17.46 13.84
C ALA A 74 -9.13 -18.62 12.99
#